data_AF-A0A1V1P3Z2-F1
#
_entry.id   AF-A0A1V1P3Z2-F1
#
_cell.length_a   1.000
_cell.length_b   1.000
_cell.length_c   1.000
_cell.angle_alpha   90.00
_cell.angle_beta   90.00
_cell.angle_gamma   90.00
#
_symmetry.space_group_name_H-M   'P 1'
#
loop_
_entity.id
_entity.type
_entity.pdbx_description
1 polymer ?
#
loop_
_entity_poly.entity_id
_entity_poly.type
_entity_poly.pdbx_seq_one_letter_code
_entity_poly.pdbx_strand_id
1 'polypeptide(L)'
;MKAKDALKILRVSRGTLTNYVKEGKIKVIKLPTGRYDYDEESVYSFLNKDVSRNTVIYARVSTPKQRKAVPNAFADGIEALGLTPLKVVPL
;
A
#
# COMPACT_ATOMS: atom_id res chain seq x y z
N MET A 1 -20.10 5.32 0.49
CA MET A 1 -19.61 5.13 1.87
C MET A 1 -19.89 6.33 2.79
N LYS A 2 -20.34 6.09 4.03
CA LYS A 2 -20.54 7.17 5.03
C LYS A 2 -19.22 7.68 5.60
N ALA A 3 -19.19 8.94 6.03
CA ALA A 3 -18.02 9.57 6.64
C ALA A 3 -17.42 8.77 7.81
N LYS A 4 -18.28 8.17 8.66
CA LYS A 4 -17.83 7.35 9.81
C LYS A 4 -16.97 6.16 9.36
N ASP A 5 -17.35 5.53 8.26
CA ASP A 5 -16.68 4.34 7.75
C ASP A 5 -15.38 4.73 7.02
N ALA A 6 -15.42 5.81 6.24
CA ALA A 6 -14.22 6.36 5.60
C ALA A 6 -13.13 6.75 6.62
N LEU A 7 -13.53 7.36 7.75
CA LEU A 7 -12.60 7.70 8.84
C LEU A 7 -11.99 6.46 9.50
N LYS A 8 -12.77 5.38 9.68
CA LYS A 8 -12.27 4.12 10.24
C LYS A 8 -11.26 3.46 9.32
N ILE A 9 -11.51 3.46 8.01
CA ILE A 9 -10.65 2.84 6.99
C ILE A 9 -9.34 3.63 6.87
N LEU A 10 -9.44 4.95 6.67
CA LEU A 10 -8.27 5.80 6.45
C LEU A 10 -7.52 6.15 7.74
N ARG A 11 -8.13 5.95 8.92
CA ARG A 11 -7.59 6.30 10.25
C ARG A 11 -7.13 7.76 10.34
N VAL A 12 -7.90 8.69 9.77
CA VAL A 12 -7.62 10.13 9.77
C VAL A 12 -8.67 10.94 10.53
N SER A 13 -8.36 12.20 10.81
CA SER A 13 -9.31 13.15 11.38
C SER A 13 -10.35 13.62 10.34
N ARG A 14 -11.48 14.18 10.81
CA ARG A 14 -12.51 14.78 9.93
C ARG A 14 -11.98 15.95 9.10
N GLY A 15 -11.09 16.77 9.68
CA GLY A 15 -10.47 17.88 8.97
C GLY A 15 -9.63 17.39 7.80
N THR A 16 -8.80 16.37 8.04
CA THR A 16 -7.98 15.72 7.02
C THR A 16 -8.84 15.11 5.90
N LEU A 17 -9.91 14.38 6.25
CA LEU A 17 -10.82 13.81 5.26
C LEU A 17 -11.49 14.89 4.40
N THR A 18 -11.80 16.04 4.98
CA THR A 18 -12.38 17.19 4.25
C THR A 18 -11.35 17.81 3.31
N ASN A 19 -10.09 17.92 3.72
CA ASN A 19 -9.01 18.41 2.86
C ASN A 19 -8.77 17.47 1.68
N TYR A 20 -8.82 16.15 1.86
CA TYR A 20 -8.69 15.20 0.76
C TYR A 20 -9.79 15.34 -0.30
N VAL A 21 -11.01 15.68 0.11
CA VAL A 21 -12.10 15.98 -0.83
C VAL A 21 -11.83 17.30 -1.57
N LYS A 22 -11.39 18.35 -0.85
CA LYS A 22 -11.04 19.66 -1.44
C LYS A 22 -9.87 19.56 -2.43
N GLU A 23 -8.89 18.72 -2.12
CA GLU A 23 -7.71 18.44 -2.95
C GLU A 23 -8.02 17.47 -4.10
N GLY A 24 -9.25 16.94 -4.20
CA GLY A 24 -9.65 16.00 -5.26
C GLY A 24 -9.07 14.59 -5.13
N LYS A 25 -8.44 14.26 -3.99
CA LYS A 25 -7.84 12.95 -3.71
C LYS A 25 -8.87 11.86 -3.46
N ILE A 26 -10.04 12.23 -2.94
CA ILE A 26 -11.15 11.31 -2.68
C ILE A 26 -12.40 11.87 -3.32
N LYS A 27 -13.01 11.08 -4.21
CA LYS A 27 -14.28 11.44 -4.86
C LYS A 27 -15.44 11.32 -3.88
N VAL A 28 -16.38 12.25 -3.98
CA VAL A 28 -17.60 12.26 -3.17
C VAL A 28 -18.81 12.66 -4.02
N ILE A 29 -19.97 12.13 -3.64
CA ILE A 29 -21.27 12.57 -4.12
C ILE A 29 -21.93 13.36 -3.00
N LYS A 30 -22.36 14.59 -3.29
CA LYS A 30 -23.19 15.36 -2.35
C LYS A 30 -24.62 14.85 -2.44
N LEU A 31 -25.12 14.26 -1.36
CA LEU A 31 -26.52 13.88 -1.26
C LEU A 31 -27.41 15.13 -1.16
N PRO A 32 -28.70 15.05 -1.55
CA PRO A 32 -29.67 16.13 -1.36
C PRO A 32 -29.82 16.58 0.11
N THR A 33 -29.44 15.70 1.04
CA THR A 33 -29.42 15.97 2.49
C THR A 33 -28.22 16.82 2.94
N GLY A 34 -27.35 17.25 2.03
CA GLY A 34 -26.13 18.00 2.33
C GLY A 34 -24.98 17.16 2.89
N ARG A 35 -25.19 15.85 3.07
CA ARG A 35 -24.14 14.91 3.49
C ARG A 35 -23.29 14.47 2.30
N TYR A 36 -22.04 14.09 2.60
CA TYR A 36 -21.17 13.44 1.62
C TYR A 36 -21.36 11.92 1.64
N ASP A 37 -21.50 11.36 0.45
CA ASP A 37 -21.28 9.95 0.19
C ASP A 37 -19.89 9.79 -0.45
N TYR A 38 -19.00 9.06 0.21
CA TYR A 38 -17.64 8.85 -0.26
C TYR A 38 -17.58 7.69 -1.24
N ASP A 39 -16.86 7.86 -2.34
CA ASP A 39 -16.61 6.79 -3.29
C ASP A 39 -15.67 5.74 -2.68
N GLU A 40 -16.06 4.48 -2.74
CA GLU A 40 -15.33 3.39 -2.07
C GLU A 40 -14.01 3.11 -2.74
N GLU A 41 -14.01 3.04 -4.08
CA GLU A 41 -12.80 2.79 -4.87
C GLU A 41 -11.73 3.84 -4.60
N SER A 42 -12.12 5.12 -4.62
CA SER A 42 -11.21 6.23 -4.29
C SER A 42 -10.65 6.10 -2.87
N VAL A 43 -11.47 5.74 -1.87
CA VAL A 43 -11.01 5.59 -0.47
C VAL A 43 -10.03 4.44 -0.31
N TYR A 44 -10.30 3.27 -0.91
CA TYR A 44 -9.39 2.12 -0.83
C TYR A 44 -8.11 2.34 -1.63
N SER A 45 -8.20 2.97 -2.80
CA SER A 45 -7.02 3.32 -3.60
C SER A 45 -6.11 4.30 -2.86
N PHE A 46 -6.70 5.25 -2.15
CA PHE A 46 -5.97 6.22 -1.34
C PHE A 46 -5.21 5.60 -0.16
N LEU A 47 -5.67 4.47 0.38
CA LEU A 47 -4.96 3.74 1.44
C LEU A 47 -3.58 3.24 0.95
N ASN A 48 -3.50 2.84 -0.32
CA ASN A 48 -2.32 2.19 -0.86
C ASN A 48 -1.26 3.15 -1.42
N LYS A 49 -1.51 4.47 -1.52
CA LYS A 49 -0.56 5.54 -1.94
C LYS A 49 0.60 5.09 -2.85
N ASP A 50 0.31 4.33 -3.90
CA ASP A 50 1.32 3.79 -4.83
C ASP A 50 2.46 2.99 -4.18
N VAL A 51 2.30 2.50 -2.95
CA VAL A 51 3.23 1.57 -2.33
C VAL A 51 2.98 0.20 -2.94
N SER A 52 3.82 -0.16 -3.91
CA SER A 52 3.90 -1.54 -4.40
C SER A 52 4.10 -2.47 -3.20
N ARG A 53 3.30 -3.55 -3.12
CA ARG A 53 3.47 -4.56 -2.08
C ARG A 53 4.86 -5.17 -2.20
N ASN A 54 5.74 -4.83 -1.27
CA ASN A 54 7.04 -5.49 -1.17
C ASN A 54 6.84 -6.88 -0.56
N THR A 55 7.11 -7.91 -1.34
CA THR A 55 7.22 -9.28 -0.81
C THR A 55 8.61 -9.43 -0.20
N VAL A 56 8.70 -9.36 1.13
CA VAL A 56 9.97 -9.49 1.86
C VAL A 56 10.11 -10.90 2.39
N ILE A 57 11.17 -11.60 2.00
CA ILE A 57 11.53 -12.91 2.52
C ILE A 57 12.72 -12.74 3.46
N TYR A 58 12.56 -13.14 4.72
CA TYR A 58 13.66 -13.19 5.70
C TYR A 58 14.27 -14.57 5.72
N ALA A 59 15.58 -14.67 5.47
CA ALA A 59 16.32 -15.92 5.55
C ALA A 59 17.53 -15.77 6.49
N ARG A 60 17.68 -16.70 7.44
CA ARG A 60 18.86 -16.77 8.31
C ARG A 60 19.92 -17.63 7.62
N VAL A 61 21.15 -17.12 7.54
CA VAL A 61 22.30 -17.87 7.03
C VAL A 61 23.16 -18.41 8.16
N SER A 62 23.77 -19.58 7.94
CA SER A 62 24.64 -20.23 8.94
C SER A 62 26.07 -19.69 8.89
N THR A 63 26.53 -19.23 7.72
CA THR A 63 27.88 -18.69 7.54
C THR A 63 27.86 -17.32 6.84
N PRO A 64 28.85 -16.44 7.13
CA PRO A 64 29.01 -15.15 6.46
C PRO A 64 29.05 -15.20 4.92
N LYS A 65 29.65 -16.26 4.35
CA LYS A 65 29.79 -16.44 2.89
C LYS A 65 28.43 -16.61 2.20
N GLN A 66 27.46 -17.22 2.90
CA GLN A 66 26.12 -17.46 2.38
C GLN A 66 25.27 -16.19 2.25
N ARG A 67 25.64 -15.08 2.93
CA ARG A 67 24.91 -13.80 2.83
C ARG A 67 24.82 -13.24 1.42
N LYS A 68 25.78 -13.57 0.54
CA LYS A 68 25.78 -13.12 -0.86
C LYS A 68 25.21 -14.18 -1.81
N ALA A 69 25.48 -15.46 -1.55
CA ALA A 69 25.01 -16.56 -2.38
C ALA A 69 23.49 -16.75 -2.35
N VAL A 70 22.90 -16.57 -1.17
CA VAL A 70 21.44 -16.71 -0.95
C VAL A 70 20.67 -15.66 -1.75
N PRO A 71 20.89 -14.34 -1.58
CA PRO A 71 20.26 -13.31 -2.40
C PRO A 71 20.29 -13.56 -3.90
N ASN A 72 21.44 -13.98 -4.44
CA ASN A 72 21.62 -14.19 -5.87
C ASN A 72 20.81 -15.40 -6.36
N ALA A 73 20.90 -16.54 -5.69
CA ALA A 73 20.12 -17.73 -6.07
C ALA A 73 18.60 -17.50 -5.98
N PHE A 74 18.16 -16.69 -5.02
CA PHE A 74 16.76 -16.29 -4.91
C PHE A 74 16.33 -15.30 -6.00
N ALA A 75 17.18 -14.34 -6.37
CA ALA A 75 16.91 -13.43 -7.48
C ALA A 75 16.79 -14.20 -8.81
N ASP A 76 17.73 -15.10 -9.08
CA ASP A 76 17.74 -15.94 -10.29
C ASP A 76 16.46 -16.80 -10.40
N GLY A 77 16.00 -17.37 -9.28
CA GLY A 77 14.77 -18.16 -9.23
C GLY A 77 13.49 -17.33 -9.40
N ILE A 78 13.46 -16.09 -8.92
CA ILE A 78 12.31 -15.18 -9.07
C ILE A 78 12.22 -14.65 -10.51
N GLU A 79 13.36 -14.33 -11.13
CA GLU A 79 13.42 -13.91 -12.54
C GLU A 79 12.99 -15.05 -13.49
N ALA A 80 13.35 -16.30 -13.18
CA ALA A 80 12.89 -17.48 -13.93
C ALA A 80 11.36 -17.67 -13.89
N LEU A 81 10.67 -17.07 -12.92
CA LEU A 81 9.20 -17.06 -12.79
C LEU A 81 8.56 -15.81 -13.42
N GLY A 82 9.34 -14.94 -14.06
CA GLY A 82 8.85 -13.72 -14.70
C GLY A 82 8.48 -12.59 -13.74
N LEU A 83 8.94 -12.65 -12.49
CA LEU A 83 8.70 -11.64 -11.46
C LEU A 83 9.97 -10.79 -11.28
N THR A 84 9.82 -9.48 -11.02
CA THR A 84 10.96 -8.61 -10.74
C THR A 84 11.31 -8.64 -9.26
N PRO A 85 12.55 -9.02 -8.88
CA PRO A 85 12.94 -9.10 -7.47
C PRO A 85 13.10 -7.68 -6.87
N LEU A 86 12.17 -7.30 -6.00
CA LEU A 86 12.22 -6.03 -5.27
C LEU A 86 13.16 -6.14 -4.06
N LYS A 87 14.46 -5.94 -4.34
CA LYS A 87 15.53 -5.58 -3.40
C LYS A 87 15.78 -6.60 -2.29
N VAL A 88 16.81 -7.42 -2.46
CA VAL A 88 17.32 -8.26 -1.37
C VAL A 88 18.15 -7.40 -0.42
N VAL A 89 17.65 -7.22 0.81
CA VAL A 89 18.35 -6.47 1.86
C VAL A 89 19.03 -7.47 2.80
N PRO A 90 20.38 -7.52 2.82
CA PRO A 90 21.08 -8.27 3.85
C PRO A 90 20.94 -7.53 5.20
N LEU A 91 20.57 -8.27 6.25
CA LEU A 91 20.68 -7.82 7.64
C LEU A 91 22.15 -7.86 8.10
#